data_AF-A0A7S1XV88-F1
#
_entry.id   AF-A0A7S1XV88-F1
#
_cell.length_a   1.000
_cell.length_b   1.000
_cell.length_c   1.000
_cell.angle_alpha   90.00
_cell.angle_beta   90.00
_cell.angle_gamma   90.00
#
_symmetry.space_group_name_H-M   'P 1'
#
loop_
_entity.id
_entity.type
_entity.pdbx_description
1 polymer ?
#
loop_
_entity_poly.entity_id
_entity_poly.type
_entity_poly.pdbx_seq_one_letter_code
_entity_poly.pdbx_strand_id
1 'polypeptide(L)'
;GSAAAQPISLAMSEHHFVVLYADKACLVCRETGEVREQVRLTTSATAELLAEGLGLVRDDATHLWLYTQAAIYQLNLIHEDWDIWKIHVAKARAVEQAPGGRPQEALQHYQSALQLCRTKDQKRQIRTLMGHLYARMRAWEYAVSMYQDGDIAFETACLAFLDEYALSGDERAYQGLCTYVHGKLDSLKENAKVPRAAVGTWLSDLYLHVIGTLGPGRADDVRNDFRVMLNEHKHDVPPSLLYHLLDSHGQRDMYLYFSELQEDYRNIVVDAMESRDYKRALRTLSRFSGASSAEVLPHIEKYVYVYTAQLLCVEPEATLEIWKNNPNLDVNKLLPPMLRFLRPKYNDGGGGGGGVEAA
;
A
#
# COMPACT_ATOMS: atom_id res chain seq x y z
N GLY A 1 32.29 40.44 34.69
CA GLY A 1 31.29 40.77 33.67
C GLY A 1 32.03 41.26 32.46
N SER A 2 32.09 40.47 31.38
CA SER A 2 32.63 40.94 30.11
C SER A 2 31.60 41.89 29.51
N ALA A 3 31.94 43.16 29.29
CA ALA A 3 31.11 44.05 28.51
C ALA A 3 30.87 43.37 27.14
N ALA A 4 29.61 43.18 26.76
CA ALA A 4 29.28 42.65 25.45
C ALA A 4 29.79 43.64 24.40
N ALA A 5 30.68 43.19 23.51
CA ALA A 5 31.23 44.03 22.45
C ALA A 5 30.08 44.60 21.61
N GLN A 6 30.12 45.91 21.30
CA GLN A 6 29.05 46.57 20.57
C GLN A 6 29.15 46.25 19.07
N PRO A 7 28.04 45.90 18.40
CA PRO A 7 28.05 45.67 16.96
C PRO A 7 28.28 46.99 16.21
N ILE A 8 29.14 46.94 15.19
CA ILE A 8 29.55 48.09 14.36
C ILE A 8 28.60 48.25 13.18
N SER A 9 28.20 47.15 12.55
CA SER A 9 27.35 47.15 11.38
C SER A 9 26.53 45.87 11.28
N LEU A 10 25.38 45.96 10.62
CA LEU A 10 24.47 44.86 10.39
C LEU A 10 24.08 44.86 8.92
N ALA A 11 24.15 43.69 8.28
CA ALA A 11 23.55 43.49 6.97
C ALA A 11 22.65 42.25 6.98
N MET A 12 21.69 42.21 6.07
CA MET A 12 20.68 41.16 6.02
C MET A 12 20.73 40.45 4.68
N SER A 13 20.79 39.11 4.72
CA SER A 13 20.59 38.21 3.59
C SER A 13 19.19 37.60 3.65
N GLU A 14 18.90 36.62 2.78
CA GLU A 14 17.56 36.03 2.69
C GLU A 14 17.17 35.31 3.98
N HIS A 15 18.11 34.69 4.68
CA HIS A 15 17.84 33.85 5.84
C HIS A 15 18.71 34.15 7.07
N HIS A 16 19.73 35.00 6.93
CA HIS A 16 20.65 35.36 8.00
C HIS A 16 20.82 36.88 8.15
N PHE A 17 21.22 37.28 9.35
CA PHE A 17 21.82 38.56 9.65
C PHE A 17 23.33 38.36 9.73
N VAL A 18 24.09 39.22 9.07
CA VAL A 18 25.54 39.32 9.26
C VAL A 18 25.76 40.48 10.22
N VAL A 19 26.23 40.16 11.42
CA VAL A 19 26.54 41.13 12.47
C VAL A 19 28.05 41.32 12.53
N LEU A 20 28.53 42.52 12.23
CA LEU A 20 29.94 42.87 12.31
C LEU A 20 30.27 43.48 13.67
N TYR A 21 31.35 42.98 14.27
CA TYR A 21 32.04 43.54 15.43
C TYR A 21 33.47 43.91 15.01
N ALA A 22 34.20 44.63 15.88
CA ALA A 22 35.56 45.09 15.58
C ALA A 22 36.50 43.95 15.15
N ASP A 23 36.41 42.80 15.82
CA ASP A 23 37.33 41.67 15.69
C ASP A 23 36.70 40.42 15.03
N LYS A 24 35.41 40.46 14.69
CA LYS A 24 34.68 39.29 14.18
C LYS A 24 33.43 39.66 13.39
N ALA A 25 33.05 38.80 12.46
CA ALA A 25 31.71 38.77 11.86
C ALA A 25 30.95 37.54 12.34
N CYS A 26 29.69 37.72 12.73
CA CYS A 26 28.80 36.64 13.17
C CYS A 26 27.66 36.49 12.17
N LEU A 27 27.44 35.27 11.69
CA LEU A 27 26.27 34.91 10.90
C LEU A 27 25.18 34.43 11.85
N VAL A 28 24.09 35.17 11.96
CA VAL A 28 22.98 34.92 12.87
C VAL A 28 21.76 34.52 12.05
N CYS A 29 21.12 33.40 12.37
CA CYS A 29 19.93 32.97 11.64
C CYS A 29 18.74 33.89 11.97
N ARG A 30 18.04 34.41 10.93
CA ARG A 30 16.90 35.33 11.10
C ARG A 30 15.74 34.70 11.87
N GLU A 31 15.55 33.40 11.68
CA GLU A 31 14.40 32.65 12.21
C GLU A 31 14.55 32.21 13.67
N THR A 32 15.79 32.11 14.17
CA THR A 32 16.11 31.58 15.51
C THR A 32 16.88 32.56 16.38
N GLY A 33 17.58 33.54 15.78
CA GLY A 33 18.48 34.44 16.49
C GLY A 33 19.79 33.78 16.94
N GLU A 34 20.04 32.52 16.58
CA GLU A 34 21.26 31.79 16.94
C GLU A 34 22.43 32.15 16.02
N VAL A 35 23.62 32.28 16.60
CA VAL A 35 24.88 32.44 15.85
C VAL A 35 25.24 31.08 15.24
N ARG A 36 25.16 30.99 13.91
CA ARG A 36 25.50 29.79 13.13
C ARG A 36 26.99 29.66 12.89
N GLU A 37 27.62 30.79 12.58
CA GLU A 37 29.05 30.84 12.28
C GLU A 37 29.63 32.14 12.82
N GLN A 38 30.88 32.06 13.29
CA GLN A 38 31.63 33.22 13.74
C GLN A 38 33.00 33.20 13.07
N VAL A 39 33.25 34.17 12.21
CA VAL A 39 34.53 34.36 11.55
C VAL A 39 35.30 35.45 12.30
N ARG A 40 36.47 35.11 12.85
CA ARG A 40 37.36 36.11 13.44
C ARG A 40 38.08 36.86 12.34
N LEU A 41 38.09 38.18 12.46
CA LEU A 41 38.85 39.10 11.60
C LEU A 41 40.27 39.28 12.17
N THR A 42 40.91 38.18 12.58
CA THR A 42 42.27 38.21 13.16
C THR A 42 43.33 37.92 12.12
N THR A 43 44.38 38.73 12.14
CA THR A 43 45.63 38.64 11.40
C THR A 43 46.28 37.26 11.55
N SER A 44 46.37 36.51 10.45
CA SER A 44 47.34 35.41 10.36
C SER A 44 48.63 35.92 9.72
N ALA A 45 49.76 35.33 10.10
CA ALA A 45 51.12 35.82 9.86
C ALA A 45 51.54 35.99 8.38
N THR A 46 50.70 35.70 7.39
CA THR A 46 51.09 35.75 5.97
C THR A 46 50.04 36.32 5.02
N ALA A 47 48.99 37.00 5.49
CA ALA A 47 48.09 37.71 4.60
C ALA A 47 47.49 38.93 5.28
N GLU A 48 47.56 40.07 4.60
CA GLU A 48 46.92 41.35 4.92
C GLU A 48 45.38 41.22 4.94
N LEU A 49 44.84 40.51 5.93
CA LEU A 49 43.46 40.72 6.38
C LEU A 49 43.49 41.94 7.30
N LEU A 50 43.07 43.06 6.73
CA LEU A 50 43.33 44.40 7.20
C LEU A 50 42.33 44.83 8.27
N ALA A 51 42.85 45.18 9.45
CA ALA A 51 42.27 46.09 10.45
C ALA A 51 40.80 45.86 10.92
N GLU A 52 40.41 46.59 11.96
CA GLU A 52 39.04 46.56 12.52
C GLU A 52 37.99 46.73 11.41
N GLY A 53 36.96 45.87 11.43
CA GLY A 53 35.87 45.96 10.47
C GLY A 53 35.13 47.28 10.62
N LEU A 54 35.02 48.07 9.54
CA LEU A 54 34.38 49.39 9.59
C LEU A 54 32.89 49.33 9.29
N GLY A 55 32.48 48.47 8.35
CA GLY A 55 31.07 48.34 8.01
C GLY A 55 30.75 47.27 7.00
N LEU A 56 29.46 46.92 6.95
CA LEU A 56 28.85 46.06 5.96
C LEU A 56 27.95 46.89 5.04
N VAL A 57 27.96 46.60 3.75
CA VAL A 57 26.99 47.16 2.80
C VAL A 57 26.47 46.07 1.88
N ARG A 58 25.20 46.15 1.51
CA ARG A 58 24.57 45.25 0.54
C ARG A 58 24.37 46.02 -0.76
N ASP A 59 24.80 45.43 -1.87
CA ASP A 59 24.56 45.95 -3.20
C ASP A 59 23.18 45.53 -3.74
N ASP A 60 22.66 46.27 -4.72
CA ASP A 60 21.37 46.04 -5.38
C ASP A 60 21.32 44.64 -6.04
N ALA A 61 22.49 44.11 -6.43
CA ALA A 61 22.67 42.80 -7.05
C ALA A 61 22.75 41.61 -6.05
N THR A 62 22.35 41.78 -4.79
CA THR A 62 22.36 40.76 -3.69
C THR A 62 23.71 40.44 -3.05
N HIS A 63 24.79 41.07 -3.48
CA HIS A 63 26.11 40.87 -2.89
C HIS A 63 26.29 41.64 -1.58
N LEU A 64 26.92 40.98 -0.60
CA LEU A 64 27.30 41.59 0.67
C LEU A 64 28.78 41.93 0.63
N TRP A 65 29.11 43.15 1.05
CA TRP A 65 30.46 43.67 1.05
C TRP A 65 30.85 44.07 2.46
N LEU A 66 32.03 43.62 2.88
CA LEU A 66 32.69 44.03 4.11
C LEU A 66 33.84 44.96 3.74
N TYR A 67 33.86 46.17 4.28
CA TYR A 67 34.98 47.08 4.09
C TYR A 67 35.71 47.34 5.40
N THR A 68 37.03 47.41 5.27
CA THR A 68 37.98 47.65 6.35
C THR A 68 38.79 48.91 6.01
N GLN A 69 39.72 49.31 6.87
CA GLN A 69 40.56 50.48 6.61
C GLN A 69 41.44 50.35 5.36
N ALA A 70 41.69 49.13 4.86
CA ALA A 70 42.62 48.96 3.75
C ALA A 70 42.17 47.98 2.65
N ALA A 71 41.07 47.24 2.84
CA ALA A 71 40.51 46.40 1.78
C ALA A 71 38.99 46.27 1.86
N ILE A 72 38.41 45.97 0.70
CA ILE A 72 37.00 45.61 0.54
C ILE A 72 36.94 44.13 0.18
N TYR A 73 36.09 43.38 0.89
CA TYR A 73 35.89 41.96 0.73
C TYR A 73 34.44 41.69 0.32
N GLN A 74 34.26 40.82 -0.67
CA GLN A 74 32.94 40.27 -0.99
C GLN A 74 32.64 39.10 -0.07
N LEU A 75 31.55 39.17 0.69
CA LEU A 75 31.04 38.08 1.50
C LEU A 75 30.16 37.18 0.63
N ASN A 76 30.67 36.00 0.32
CA ASN A 76 29.92 34.96 -0.38
C ASN A 76 29.23 34.06 0.64
N LEU A 77 27.92 34.22 0.79
CA LEU A 77 27.10 33.29 1.57
C LEU A 77 26.84 32.04 0.74
N ILE A 78 27.57 30.97 1.03
CA ILE A 78 27.42 29.69 0.35
C ILE A 78 26.48 28.82 1.19
N HIS A 79 25.49 28.21 0.54
CA HIS A 79 24.58 27.24 1.19
C HIS A 79 23.76 27.79 2.36
N GLU A 80 23.40 29.06 2.30
CA GLU A 80 22.65 29.77 3.35
C GLU A 80 21.33 29.07 3.76
N ASP A 81 20.70 28.34 2.85
CA ASP A 81 19.42 27.67 3.02
C ASP A 81 19.48 26.21 3.53
N TRP A 82 20.68 25.62 3.60
CA TRP A 82 20.85 24.17 3.78
C TRP A 82 20.22 23.58 5.03
N ASP A 83 20.25 24.30 6.15
CA ASP A 83 19.76 23.82 7.44
C ASP A 83 18.45 24.47 7.88
N ILE A 84 17.87 25.34 7.05
CA ILE A 84 16.66 26.08 7.41
C ILE A 84 15.46 25.16 7.55
N TRP A 85 15.38 24.11 6.72
CA TRP A 85 14.33 23.10 6.86
C TRP A 85 14.35 22.43 8.24
N LYS A 86 15.53 22.23 8.86
CA LYS A 86 15.65 21.67 10.22
C LYS A 86 15.06 22.61 11.26
N ILE A 87 15.22 23.92 11.07
CA ILE A 87 14.63 24.95 11.93
C ILE A 87 13.11 24.88 11.85
N HIS A 88 12.55 24.80 10.64
CA HIS A 88 11.10 24.66 10.47
C HIS A 88 10.57 23.35 11.08
N VAL A 89 11.31 22.24 10.95
CA VAL A 89 10.98 20.97 11.62
C VAL A 89 11.01 21.12 13.15
N ALA A 90 12.01 21.81 13.71
CA ALA A 90 12.09 22.07 15.15
C ALA A 90 10.91 22.93 15.64
N LYS A 91 10.55 23.98 14.88
CA LYS A 91 9.35 24.80 15.16
C LYS A 91 8.07 23.96 15.12
N ALA A 92 7.91 23.11 14.10
CA ALA A 92 6.77 22.21 13.99
C ALA A 92 6.65 21.30 15.22
N ARG A 93 7.75 20.64 15.64
CA ARG A 93 7.78 19.79 16.83
C ARG A 93 7.47 20.55 18.12
N ALA A 94 7.98 21.78 18.27
CA ALA A 94 7.66 22.61 19.42
C ALA A 94 6.17 22.94 19.49
N VAL A 95 5.54 23.22 18.33
CA VAL A 95 4.08 23.44 18.24
C VAL A 95 3.28 22.17 18.55
N GLU A 96 3.75 20.99 18.13
CA GLU A 96 3.12 19.71 18.45
C GLU A 96 3.18 19.37 19.95
N GLN A 97 4.27 19.73 20.62
CA GLN A 97 4.48 19.47 22.05
C GLN A 97 3.82 20.52 22.95
N ALA A 98 3.40 21.66 22.39
CA ALA A 98 2.77 22.73 23.15
C ALA A 98 1.41 22.28 23.74
N PRO A 99 1.04 22.79 24.93
CA PRO A 99 -0.27 22.51 25.52
C PRO A 99 -1.39 22.93 24.57
N GLY A 100 -2.35 22.03 24.34
CA GLY A 100 -3.46 22.27 23.43
C GLY A 100 -3.15 22.03 21.95
N GLY A 101 -1.97 21.47 21.63
CA GLY A 101 -1.59 20.85 20.35
C GLY A 101 -2.23 21.47 19.11
N ARG A 102 -1.46 22.27 18.36
CA ARG A 102 -1.96 22.97 17.16
C ARG A 102 -1.46 22.28 15.89
N PRO A 103 -2.06 21.15 15.49
CA PRO A 103 -1.51 20.34 14.41
C PRO A 103 -1.52 21.08 13.06
N GLN A 104 -2.51 21.93 12.81
CA GLN A 104 -2.57 22.73 11.57
C GLN A 104 -1.38 23.68 11.43
N GLU A 105 -0.96 24.34 12.53
CA GLU A 105 0.22 25.20 12.53
C GLU A 105 1.51 24.39 12.36
N ALA A 106 1.63 23.23 13.02
CA ALA A 106 2.76 22.34 12.81
C ALA A 106 2.87 21.86 11.36
N LEU A 107 1.73 21.56 10.72
CA LEU A 107 1.64 21.23 9.29
C LEU A 107 2.15 22.35 8.39
N GLN A 108 1.81 23.60 8.66
CA GLN A 108 2.33 24.75 7.90
C GLN A 108 3.86 24.81 7.98
N HIS A 109 4.43 24.62 9.16
CA HIS A 109 5.88 24.58 9.33
C HIS A 109 6.53 23.41 8.58
N TYR A 110 5.93 22.21 8.59
CA TYR A 110 6.43 21.09 7.79
C TYR A 110 6.34 21.35 6.29
N GLN A 111 5.28 22.00 5.80
CA GLN A 111 5.15 22.40 4.40
C GLN A 111 6.24 23.39 3.98
N SER A 112 6.52 24.41 4.80
CA SER A 112 7.64 25.32 4.56
C SER A 112 8.98 24.57 4.54
N ALA A 113 9.19 23.64 5.48
CA ALA A 113 10.40 22.82 5.51
C ALA A 113 10.56 21.98 4.22
N LEU A 114 9.46 21.42 3.69
CA LEU A 114 9.47 20.61 2.47
C LEU A 114 9.90 21.43 1.24
N GLN A 115 9.48 22.70 1.16
CA GLN A 115 9.88 23.62 0.08
C GLN A 115 11.37 23.95 0.10
N LEU A 116 11.94 24.04 1.31
CA LEU A 116 13.36 24.33 1.53
C LEU A 116 14.28 23.10 1.38
N CYS A 117 13.72 21.90 1.30
CA CYS A 117 14.51 20.68 1.13
C CYS A 117 15.05 20.52 -0.29
N ARG A 118 16.34 20.22 -0.38
CA ARG A 118 17.04 20.03 -1.66
C ARG A 118 17.13 18.56 -2.06
N THR A 119 17.40 17.69 -1.10
CA THR A 119 17.59 16.25 -1.38
C THR A 119 16.28 15.47 -1.27
N LYS A 120 16.22 14.33 -1.94
CA LYS A 120 15.07 13.42 -1.81
C LYS A 120 14.96 12.89 -0.38
N ASP A 121 16.07 12.58 0.27
CA ASP A 121 16.08 12.01 1.62
C ASP A 121 15.56 13.01 2.66
N GLN A 122 15.94 14.28 2.57
CA GLN A 122 15.37 15.34 3.40
C GLN A 122 13.85 15.44 3.23
N LYS A 123 13.36 15.41 1.98
CA LYS A 123 11.91 15.43 1.71
C LYS A 123 11.21 14.20 2.29
N ARG A 124 11.81 13.01 2.16
CA ARG A 124 11.28 11.76 2.72
C ARG A 124 11.18 11.82 4.25
N GLN A 125 12.20 12.35 4.93
CA GLN A 125 12.17 12.54 6.39
C GLN A 125 11.03 13.45 6.84
N ILE A 126 10.82 14.58 6.15
CA ILE A 126 9.71 15.49 6.47
C ILE A 126 8.36 14.83 6.20
N ARG A 127 8.22 14.10 5.09
CA ARG A 127 6.99 13.37 4.79
C ARG A 127 6.67 12.34 5.87
N THR A 128 7.65 11.60 6.40
CA THR A 128 7.43 10.71 7.55
C THR A 128 6.84 11.46 8.74
N LEU A 129 7.40 12.63 9.09
CA LEU A 129 6.90 13.46 10.20
C LEU A 129 5.48 13.98 9.93
N MET A 130 5.20 14.44 8.70
CA MET A 130 3.86 14.83 8.29
C MET A 130 2.87 13.67 8.35
N GLY A 131 3.29 12.46 7.97
CA GLY A 131 2.49 11.24 8.03
C GLY A 131 2.07 10.90 9.46
N HIS A 132 3.00 10.99 10.42
CA HIS A 132 2.68 10.83 11.84
C HIS A 132 1.67 11.87 12.34
N LEU A 133 1.82 13.12 11.90
CA LEU A 133 0.90 14.19 12.28
C LEU A 133 -0.51 13.97 11.68
N TYR A 134 -0.60 13.60 10.40
CA TYR A 134 -1.86 13.25 9.76
C TYR A 134 -2.53 12.04 10.40
N ALA A 135 -1.76 11.01 10.75
CA ALA A 135 -2.27 9.83 11.46
C ALA A 135 -2.88 10.22 12.83
N ARG A 136 -2.20 11.08 13.61
CA ARG A 136 -2.75 11.62 14.87
C ARG A 136 -4.03 12.43 14.68
N MET A 137 -4.17 13.09 13.54
CA MET A 137 -5.38 13.83 13.15
C MET A 137 -6.48 12.92 12.57
N ARG A 138 -6.24 11.61 12.44
CA ARG A 138 -7.11 10.63 11.75
C ARG A 138 -7.40 10.99 10.28
N ALA A 139 -6.47 11.71 9.67
CA ALA A 139 -6.52 12.09 8.26
C ALA A 139 -5.82 10.99 7.43
N TRP A 140 -6.43 9.80 7.40
CA TRP A 140 -5.77 8.57 6.94
C TRP A 140 -5.29 8.60 5.49
N GLU A 141 -6.08 9.16 4.58
CA GLU A 141 -5.71 9.29 3.16
C GLU A 141 -4.38 10.06 2.99
N TYR A 142 -4.23 11.17 3.71
CA TYR A 142 -3.01 11.97 3.70
C TYR A 142 -1.86 11.25 4.41
N ALA A 143 -2.13 10.55 5.52
CA ALA A 143 -1.11 9.77 6.23
C ALA A 143 -0.52 8.67 5.32
N VAL A 144 -1.36 7.93 4.60
CA VAL A 144 -0.94 6.90 3.63
C VAL A 144 -0.04 7.50 2.56
N SER A 145 -0.49 8.58 1.92
CA SER A 145 0.30 9.27 0.89
C SER A 145 1.68 9.71 1.42
N MET A 146 1.73 10.28 2.62
CA MET A 146 2.98 10.72 3.23
C MET A 146 3.91 9.54 3.60
N TYR A 147 3.38 8.44 4.12
CA TYR A 147 4.18 7.25 4.45
C TYR A 147 4.66 6.48 3.22
N GLN A 148 3.91 6.47 2.12
CA GLN A 148 4.34 5.84 0.87
C GLN A 148 5.61 6.53 0.33
N ASP A 149 5.60 7.86 0.34
CA ASP A 149 6.70 8.72 -0.11
C ASP A 149 7.74 9.04 0.97
N GLY A 150 7.55 8.53 2.19
CA GLY A 150 8.37 8.80 3.36
C GLY A 150 9.58 7.87 3.49
N ASP A 151 10.44 8.20 4.46
CA ASP A 151 11.51 7.33 4.96
C ASP A 151 11.04 6.75 6.30
N ILE A 152 10.13 5.78 6.24
CA ILE A 152 9.57 5.09 7.39
C ILE A 152 9.73 3.59 7.19
N ALA A 153 10.11 2.89 8.26
CA ALA A 153 10.12 1.43 8.26
C ALA A 153 8.69 0.91 8.04
N PHE A 154 8.57 -0.16 7.27
CA PHE A 154 7.27 -0.73 6.89
C PHE A 154 6.44 -1.07 8.12
N GLU A 155 7.06 -1.70 9.12
CA GLU A 155 6.46 -2.13 10.37
C GLU A 155 5.96 -0.93 11.18
N THR A 156 6.75 0.14 11.28
CA THR A 156 6.38 1.36 12.02
C THR A 156 5.15 2.02 11.40
N ALA A 157 5.07 2.08 10.07
CA ALA A 157 3.90 2.61 9.38
C ALA A 157 2.67 1.71 9.62
N CYS A 158 2.83 0.38 9.50
CA CYS A 158 1.74 -0.57 9.70
C CYS A 158 1.19 -0.53 11.14
N LEU A 159 2.08 -0.51 12.14
CA LEU A 159 1.70 -0.42 13.55
C LEU A 159 0.96 0.88 13.84
N ALA A 160 1.34 2.00 13.24
CA ALA A 160 0.62 3.26 13.43
C ALA A 160 -0.87 3.18 13.03
N PHE A 161 -1.21 2.41 11.99
CA PHE A 161 -2.61 2.17 11.61
C PHE A 161 -3.29 1.11 12.48
N LEU A 162 -2.59 0.01 12.78
CA LEU A 162 -3.12 -1.10 13.58
C LEU A 162 -3.43 -0.67 15.02
N ASP A 163 -2.52 0.08 15.65
CA ASP A 163 -2.69 0.56 17.02
C ASP A 163 -3.90 1.49 17.11
N GLU A 164 -4.08 2.42 16.17
CA GLU A 164 -5.25 3.30 16.19
C GLU A 164 -6.55 2.53 15.91
N TYR A 165 -6.54 1.56 14.99
CA TYR A 165 -7.70 0.69 14.78
C TYR A 165 -8.05 -0.07 16.07
N ALA A 166 -7.06 -0.64 16.77
CA ALA A 166 -7.27 -1.35 18.03
C ALA A 166 -7.77 -0.45 19.16
N LEU A 167 -7.32 0.81 19.21
CA LEU A 167 -7.70 1.78 20.25
C LEU A 167 -9.07 2.41 20.01
N SER A 168 -9.39 2.75 18.76
CA SER A 168 -10.55 3.57 18.42
C SER A 168 -11.67 2.81 17.72
N GLY A 169 -11.36 1.65 17.12
CA GLY A 169 -12.28 0.93 16.24
C GLY A 169 -12.55 1.66 14.91
N ASP A 170 -11.76 2.67 14.55
CA ASP A 170 -11.94 3.43 13.30
C ASP A 170 -11.57 2.56 12.08
N GLU A 171 -12.58 2.05 11.39
CA GLU A 171 -12.46 1.25 10.18
C GLU A 171 -11.63 1.95 9.08
N ARG A 172 -11.63 3.29 9.05
CA ARG A 172 -10.85 4.07 8.07
C ARG A 172 -9.35 3.93 8.27
N ALA A 173 -8.88 3.73 9.50
CA ALA A 173 -7.47 3.47 9.78
C ALA A 173 -7.04 2.14 9.15
N TYR A 174 -7.89 1.12 9.27
CA TYR A 174 -7.66 -0.19 8.69
C TYR A 174 -7.74 -0.18 7.15
N GLN A 175 -8.69 0.56 6.57
CA GLN A 175 -8.72 0.79 5.12
C GLN A 175 -7.46 1.51 4.64
N GLY A 176 -6.99 2.52 5.39
CA GLY A 176 -5.72 3.19 5.13
C GLY A 176 -4.53 2.23 5.16
N LEU A 177 -4.52 1.27 6.09
CA LEU A 177 -3.51 0.20 6.12
C LEU A 177 -3.54 -0.64 4.84
N CYS A 178 -4.71 -1.09 4.39
CA CYS A 178 -4.83 -1.83 3.12
C CYS A 178 -4.23 -1.04 1.95
N THR A 179 -4.59 0.25 1.82
CA THR A 179 -4.08 1.13 0.76
C THR A 179 -2.55 1.34 0.85
N TYR A 180 -2.02 1.48 2.08
CA TYR A 180 -0.59 1.60 2.30
C TYR A 180 0.16 0.33 1.88
N VAL A 181 -0.31 -0.84 2.33
CA VAL A 181 0.29 -2.14 2.05
C VAL A 181 0.20 -2.48 0.56
N HIS A 182 -0.92 -2.16 -0.09
CA HIS A 182 -1.08 -2.27 -1.54
C HIS A 182 -0.03 -1.45 -2.29
N GLY A 183 0.08 -0.16 -1.99
CA GLY A 183 1.10 0.69 -2.63
C GLY A 183 2.54 0.24 -2.34
N LYS A 184 2.79 -0.40 -1.19
CA LYS A 184 4.08 -1.04 -0.91
C LYS A 184 4.29 -2.29 -1.76
N LEU A 185 3.29 -3.14 -1.94
CA LEU A 185 3.35 -4.28 -2.85
C LEU A 185 3.67 -3.83 -4.28
N ASP A 186 3.03 -2.76 -4.76
CA ASP A 186 3.31 -2.18 -6.09
C ASP A 186 4.74 -1.66 -6.22
N SER A 187 5.30 -1.11 -5.14
CA SER A 187 6.67 -0.59 -5.12
C SER A 187 7.76 -1.67 -5.10
N LEU A 188 7.41 -2.91 -4.76
CA LEU A 188 8.37 -4.02 -4.72
C LEU A 188 8.75 -4.46 -6.13
N LYS A 189 10.03 -4.75 -6.35
CA LYS A 189 10.52 -5.30 -7.63
C LYS A 189 9.80 -6.62 -7.95
N GLU A 190 9.38 -6.79 -9.19
CA GLU A 190 8.67 -8.00 -9.67
C GLU A 190 9.43 -9.31 -9.40
N ASN A 191 10.77 -9.26 -9.38
CA ASN A 191 11.60 -10.43 -9.12
C ASN A 191 11.70 -10.83 -7.63
N ALA A 192 11.23 -9.97 -6.72
CA ALA A 192 11.26 -10.21 -5.27
C ALA A 192 10.09 -11.12 -4.83
N LYS A 193 10.08 -12.36 -5.34
CA LYS A 193 8.97 -13.31 -5.16
C LYS A 193 8.60 -13.53 -3.69
N VAL A 194 9.58 -13.68 -2.80
CA VAL A 194 9.33 -13.97 -1.38
C VAL A 194 8.70 -12.77 -0.65
N PRO A 195 9.27 -11.54 -0.71
CA PRO A 195 8.61 -10.36 -0.15
C PRO A 195 7.23 -10.09 -0.74
N ARG A 196 7.05 -10.22 -2.07
CA ARG A 196 5.75 -10.02 -2.72
C ARG A 196 4.72 -11.04 -2.26
N ALA A 197 5.09 -12.31 -2.13
CA ALA A 197 4.23 -13.34 -1.58
C ALA A 197 3.83 -13.05 -0.13
N ALA A 198 4.78 -12.66 0.72
CA ALA A 198 4.50 -12.36 2.14
C ALA A 198 3.57 -11.15 2.29
N VAL A 199 3.87 -10.04 1.61
CA VAL A 199 3.07 -8.81 1.64
C VAL A 199 1.69 -9.03 1.00
N GLY A 200 1.63 -9.72 -0.14
CA GLY A 200 0.36 -10.03 -0.81
C GLY A 200 -0.53 -10.96 0.01
N THR A 201 0.04 -11.99 0.65
CA THR A 201 -0.70 -12.86 1.57
C THR A 201 -1.31 -12.05 2.71
N TRP A 202 -0.50 -11.20 3.34
CA TRP A 202 -0.97 -10.39 4.45
C TRP A 202 -2.03 -9.39 3.98
N LEU A 203 -1.83 -8.73 2.84
CA LEU A 203 -2.82 -7.84 2.24
C LEU A 203 -4.15 -8.56 1.98
N SER A 204 -4.13 -9.80 1.47
CA SER A 204 -5.34 -10.61 1.32
C SER A 204 -6.04 -10.85 2.65
N ASP A 205 -5.30 -11.21 3.70
CA ASP A 205 -5.86 -11.39 5.04
C ASP A 205 -6.48 -10.09 5.58
N LEU A 206 -5.83 -8.94 5.36
CA LEU A 206 -6.36 -7.63 5.72
C LEU A 206 -7.69 -7.34 5.00
N TYR A 207 -7.77 -7.52 3.68
CA TYR A 207 -9.01 -7.35 2.93
C TYR A 207 -10.13 -8.28 3.43
N LEU A 208 -9.81 -9.54 3.69
CA LEU A 208 -10.78 -10.53 4.17
C LEU A 208 -11.32 -10.16 5.54
N HIS A 209 -10.47 -9.68 6.45
CA HIS A 209 -10.90 -9.13 7.73
C HIS A 209 -11.89 -7.98 7.56
N VAL A 210 -11.59 -6.98 6.71
CA VAL A 210 -12.50 -5.84 6.45
C VAL A 210 -13.84 -6.27 5.88
N ILE A 211 -13.81 -7.19 4.91
CA ILE A 211 -15.03 -7.73 4.29
C ILE A 211 -15.88 -8.46 5.35
N GLY A 212 -15.24 -9.22 6.23
CA GLY A 212 -15.89 -9.88 7.35
C GLY A 212 -16.52 -8.91 8.35
N THR A 213 -15.84 -7.80 8.68
CA THR A 213 -16.33 -6.81 9.65
C THR A 213 -17.46 -5.93 9.12
N LEU A 214 -17.41 -5.52 7.84
CA LEU A 214 -18.41 -4.62 7.25
C LEU A 214 -19.77 -5.29 6.99
N GLY A 215 -19.78 -6.63 6.87
CA GLY A 215 -20.99 -7.41 6.60
C GLY A 215 -21.52 -7.28 5.16
N PRO A 216 -22.63 -7.96 4.83
CA PRO A 216 -23.21 -7.97 3.49
C PRO A 216 -23.75 -6.58 3.08
N GLY A 217 -23.52 -6.17 1.82
CA GLY A 217 -23.98 -4.91 1.21
C GLY A 217 -23.04 -3.72 1.38
N ARG A 218 -22.42 -3.54 2.56
CA ARG A 218 -21.45 -2.44 2.80
C ARG A 218 -20.04 -2.77 2.34
N ALA A 219 -19.73 -4.06 2.19
CA ALA A 219 -18.43 -4.55 1.77
C ALA A 219 -18.27 -4.68 0.25
N ASP A 220 -19.28 -4.31 -0.57
CA ASP A 220 -19.24 -4.57 -2.01
C ASP A 220 -18.12 -3.82 -2.72
N ASP A 221 -17.89 -2.55 -2.35
CA ASP A 221 -16.77 -1.75 -2.88
C ASP A 221 -15.43 -2.39 -2.52
N VAL A 222 -15.25 -2.78 -1.24
CA VAL A 222 -14.02 -3.43 -0.74
C VAL A 222 -13.81 -4.79 -1.40
N ARG A 223 -14.87 -5.56 -1.66
CA ARG A 223 -14.77 -6.82 -2.41
C ARG A 223 -14.32 -6.58 -3.84
N ASN A 224 -14.83 -5.53 -4.49
CA ASN A 224 -14.43 -5.19 -5.84
C ASN A 224 -12.94 -4.78 -5.88
N ASP A 225 -12.50 -3.96 -4.93
CA ASP A 225 -11.08 -3.60 -4.81
C ASP A 225 -10.21 -4.84 -4.56
N PHE A 226 -10.66 -5.76 -3.69
CA PHE A 226 -9.96 -7.02 -3.45
C PHE A 226 -9.90 -7.91 -4.70
N ARG A 227 -10.94 -7.92 -5.55
CA ARG A 227 -10.91 -8.62 -6.85
C ARG A 227 -9.88 -8.02 -7.79
N VAL A 228 -9.81 -6.69 -7.87
CA VAL A 228 -8.80 -5.98 -8.68
C VAL A 228 -7.40 -6.36 -8.19
N MET A 229 -7.14 -6.31 -6.89
CA MET A 229 -5.86 -6.69 -6.28
C MET A 229 -5.48 -8.14 -6.61
N LEU A 230 -6.42 -9.10 -6.44
CA LEU A 230 -6.16 -10.50 -6.78
C LEU A 230 -5.83 -10.71 -8.26
N ASN A 231 -6.48 -9.95 -9.16
CA ASN A 231 -6.22 -10.03 -10.59
C ASN A 231 -4.85 -9.43 -10.97
N GLU A 232 -4.50 -8.28 -10.40
CA GLU A 232 -3.21 -7.60 -10.63
C GLU A 232 -2.03 -8.41 -10.08
N HIS A 233 -2.21 -9.02 -8.89
CA HIS A 233 -1.16 -9.74 -8.17
C HIS A 233 -1.31 -11.26 -8.19
N LYS A 234 -2.00 -11.81 -9.20
CA LYS A 234 -2.37 -13.25 -9.28
C LYS A 234 -1.19 -14.23 -9.24
N HIS A 235 0.01 -13.78 -9.58
CA HIS A 235 1.24 -14.59 -9.58
C HIS A 235 2.18 -14.28 -8.41
N ASP A 236 1.85 -13.27 -7.60
CA ASP A 236 2.68 -12.86 -6.47
C ASP A 236 2.46 -13.73 -5.24
N VAL A 237 1.23 -14.20 -5.04
CA VAL A 237 0.85 -15.02 -3.89
C VAL A 237 0.64 -16.48 -4.29
N PRO A 238 1.20 -17.46 -3.54
CA PRO A 238 0.96 -18.88 -3.79
C PRO A 238 -0.54 -19.23 -3.75
N PRO A 239 -1.09 -19.88 -4.80
CA PRO A 239 -2.53 -20.19 -4.86
C PRO A 239 -3.03 -21.03 -3.68
N SER A 240 -2.23 -21.99 -3.20
CA SER A 240 -2.58 -22.83 -2.05
C SER A 240 -2.85 -22.03 -0.78
N LEU A 241 -2.09 -20.95 -0.56
CA LEU A 241 -2.21 -20.10 0.62
C LEU A 241 -3.43 -19.19 0.51
N LEU A 242 -3.69 -18.64 -0.69
CA LEU A 242 -4.91 -17.87 -0.95
C LEU A 242 -6.16 -18.72 -0.78
N TYR A 243 -6.19 -19.94 -1.31
CA TYR A 243 -7.32 -20.84 -1.10
C TYR A 243 -7.58 -21.12 0.38
N HIS A 244 -6.51 -21.38 1.15
CA HIS A 244 -6.64 -21.60 2.59
C HIS A 244 -7.20 -20.35 3.32
N LEU A 245 -6.72 -19.15 2.99
CA LEU A 245 -7.23 -17.91 3.59
C LEU A 245 -8.69 -17.65 3.24
N LEU A 246 -9.06 -17.82 1.97
CA LEU A 246 -10.44 -17.61 1.49
C LEU A 246 -11.42 -18.56 2.18
N ASP A 247 -11.02 -19.83 2.35
CA ASP A 247 -11.79 -20.85 3.06
C ASP A 247 -11.89 -20.55 4.57
N SER A 248 -10.79 -20.19 5.23
CA SER A 248 -10.78 -19.89 6.67
C SER A 248 -11.65 -18.70 7.04
N HIS A 249 -11.77 -17.71 6.15
CA HIS A 249 -12.64 -16.54 6.32
C HIS A 249 -14.08 -16.78 5.82
N GLY A 250 -14.39 -17.97 5.29
CA GLY A 250 -15.71 -18.31 4.78
C GLY A 250 -16.17 -17.52 3.54
N GLN A 251 -15.23 -16.91 2.81
CA GLN A 251 -15.52 -16.03 1.68
C GLN A 251 -15.67 -16.82 0.37
N ARG A 252 -16.76 -17.61 0.30
CA ARG A 252 -17.04 -18.51 -0.84
C ARG A 252 -17.09 -17.80 -2.19
N ASP A 253 -17.68 -16.60 -2.25
CA ASP A 253 -17.77 -15.84 -3.50
C ASP A 253 -16.39 -15.44 -4.03
N MET A 254 -15.47 -15.09 -3.13
CA MET A 254 -14.09 -14.74 -3.47
C MET A 254 -13.27 -15.99 -3.80
N TYR A 255 -13.53 -17.12 -3.12
CA TYR A 255 -12.94 -18.42 -3.44
C TYR A 255 -13.27 -18.86 -4.88
N LEU A 256 -14.53 -18.71 -5.28
CA LEU A 256 -14.97 -19.02 -6.65
C LEU A 256 -14.39 -18.05 -7.67
N TYR A 257 -14.37 -16.76 -7.38
CA TYR A 257 -13.73 -15.76 -8.23
C TYR A 257 -12.24 -16.08 -8.46
N PHE A 258 -11.50 -16.39 -7.39
CA PHE A 258 -10.09 -16.75 -7.50
C PHE A 258 -9.87 -18.06 -8.25
N SER A 259 -10.77 -19.04 -8.07
CA SER A 259 -10.77 -20.28 -8.86
C SER A 259 -11.00 -20.04 -10.35
N GLU A 260 -11.89 -19.11 -10.70
CA GLU A 260 -12.10 -18.69 -12.10
C GLU A 260 -10.86 -17.97 -12.66
N LEU A 261 -10.20 -17.14 -11.85
CA LEU A 261 -9.00 -16.40 -12.23
C LEU A 261 -7.76 -17.28 -12.45
N GLN A 262 -7.59 -18.33 -11.63
CA GLN A 262 -6.50 -19.30 -11.74
C GLN A 262 -6.81 -20.44 -12.73
N GLU A 263 -8.00 -20.44 -13.33
CA GLU A 263 -8.47 -21.54 -14.18
C GLU A 263 -8.53 -22.89 -13.43
N ASP A 264 -8.75 -22.86 -12.11
CA ASP A 264 -8.90 -24.07 -11.27
C ASP A 264 -10.35 -24.54 -11.24
N TYR A 265 -10.75 -25.20 -12.33
CA TYR A 265 -12.13 -25.68 -12.51
C TYR A 265 -12.51 -26.82 -11.58
N ARG A 266 -11.53 -27.51 -10.98
CA ARG A 266 -11.80 -28.55 -9.99
C ARG A 266 -12.60 -27.97 -8.83
N ASN A 267 -12.13 -26.85 -8.29
CA ASN A 267 -12.73 -26.25 -7.09
C ASN A 267 -14.13 -25.70 -7.40
N ILE A 268 -14.33 -25.14 -8.60
CA ILE A 268 -15.64 -24.65 -9.05
C ILE A 268 -16.65 -25.79 -9.21
N VAL A 269 -16.24 -26.93 -9.77
CA VAL A 269 -17.14 -28.09 -9.94
C VAL A 269 -17.47 -28.70 -8.59
N VAL A 270 -16.49 -28.92 -7.71
CA VAL A 270 -16.72 -29.45 -6.36
C VAL A 270 -17.71 -28.56 -5.60
N ASP A 271 -17.46 -27.25 -5.60
CA ASP A 271 -18.31 -26.26 -4.95
C ASP A 271 -19.74 -26.26 -5.50
N ALA A 272 -19.90 -26.27 -6.83
CA ALA A 272 -21.22 -26.31 -7.47
C ALA A 272 -21.99 -27.60 -7.16
N MET A 273 -21.29 -28.73 -7.08
CA MET A 273 -21.88 -30.02 -6.69
C MET A 273 -22.35 -30.01 -5.22
N GLU A 274 -21.57 -29.43 -4.31
CA GLU A 274 -21.94 -29.27 -2.89
C GLU A 274 -23.13 -28.31 -2.70
N SER A 275 -23.15 -27.22 -3.47
CA SER A 275 -24.28 -26.27 -3.51
C SER A 275 -25.54 -26.80 -4.17
N ARG A 276 -25.49 -27.98 -4.81
CA ARG A 276 -26.55 -28.52 -5.67
C ARG A 276 -26.90 -27.60 -6.86
N ASP A 277 -25.99 -26.70 -7.26
CA ASP A 277 -26.12 -25.94 -8.51
C ASP A 277 -25.53 -26.76 -9.66
N TYR A 278 -26.27 -27.81 -10.02
CA TYR A 278 -25.87 -28.74 -11.08
C TYR A 278 -25.74 -28.04 -12.43
N LYS A 279 -26.53 -26.98 -12.67
CA LYS A 279 -26.44 -26.19 -13.91
C LYS A 279 -25.12 -25.45 -14.01
N ARG A 280 -24.63 -24.85 -12.92
CA ARG A 280 -23.29 -24.24 -12.90
C ARG A 280 -22.21 -25.28 -13.07
N ALA A 281 -22.30 -26.43 -12.40
CA ALA A 281 -21.36 -27.53 -12.56
C ALA A 281 -21.26 -27.99 -14.03
N LEU A 282 -22.40 -28.20 -14.69
CA LEU A 282 -22.47 -28.63 -16.10
C LEU A 282 -21.98 -27.54 -17.07
N ARG A 283 -22.29 -26.26 -16.82
CA ARG A 283 -21.73 -25.15 -17.60
C ARG A 283 -20.20 -25.09 -17.50
N THR A 284 -19.66 -25.25 -16.29
CA THR A 284 -18.22 -25.28 -16.09
C THR A 284 -17.60 -26.48 -16.80
N LEU A 285 -18.16 -27.68 -16.65
CA LEU A 285 -17.67 -28.90 -17.33
C LEU A 285 -17.76 -28.80 -18.87
N SER A 286 -18.82 -28.19 -19.41
CA SER A 286 -19.03 -27.98 -20.85
C SER A 286 -18.07 -26.94 -21.44
N ARG A 287 -17.74 -25.87 -20.72
CA ARG A 287 -16.74 -24.88 -21.19
C ARG A 287 -15.37 -25.52 -21.45
N PHE A 288 -15.00 -26.55 -20.69
CA PHE A 288 -13.70 -27.21 -20.83
C PHE A 288 -13.71 -28.46 -21.70
N SER A 289 -14.89 -29.00 -22.04
CA SER A 289 -14.96 -30.08 -23.03
C SER A 289 -14.41 -29.67 -24.40
N GLY A 290 -14.45 -28.37 -24.72
CA GLY A 290 -13.88 -27.80 -25.94
C GLY A 290 -12.43 -27.30 -25.83
N ALA A 291 -11.82 -27.29 -24.63
CA ALA A 291 -10.50 -26.72 -24.42
C ALA A 291 -9.40 -27.77 -24.70
N SER A 292 -8.83 -27.70 -25.91
CA SER A 292 -7.76 -28.57 -26.41
C SER A 292 -6.37 -28.31 -25.78
N SER A 293 -6.28 -28.04 -24.47
CA SER A 293 -5.00 -27.93 -23.76
C SER A 293 -4.65 -29.26 -23.09
N ALA A 294 -3.62 -29.93 -23.61
CA ALA A 294 -3.17 -31.28 -23.23
C ALA A 294 -2.82 -31.46 -21.72
N GLU A 295 -2.65 -30.38 -20.96
CA GLU A 295 -2.32 -30.42 -19.53
C GLU A 295 -3.55 -30.44 -18.61
N VAL A 296 -4.72 -29.98 -19.09
CA VAL A 296 -5.93 -29.74 -18.27
C VAL A 296 -6.91 -30.93 -18.32
N LEU A 297 -6.98 -31.63 -19.46
CA LEU A 297 -7.87 -32.78 -19.66
C LEU A 297 -7.79 -33.88 -18.58
N PRO A 298 -6.60 -34.37 -18.14
CA PRO A 298 -6.53 -35.50 -17.22
C PRO A 298 -7.13 -35.20 -15.84
N HIS A 299 -7.08 -33.94 -15.41
CA HIS A 299 -7.57 -33.52 -14.10
C HIS A 299 -9.10 -33.38 -14.10
N ILE A 300 -9.69 -32.89 -15.20
CA ILE A 300 -11.15 -32.72 -15.34
C ILE A 300 -11.85 -34.05 -15.60
N GLU A 301 -11.24 -34.95 -16.39
CA GLU A 301 -11.77 -36.29 -16.68
C GLU A 301 -12.11 -37.06 -15.40
N LYS A 302 -11.24 -37.00 -14.38
CA LYS A 302 -11.49 -37.61 -13.07
C LYS A 302 -12.80 -37.14 -12.44
N TYR A 303 -13.11 -35.85 -12.49
CA TYR A 303 -14.33 -35.29 -11.89
C TYR A 303 -15.57 -35.57 -12.72
N VAL A 304 -15.44 -35.62 -14.05
CA VAL A 304 -16.51 -36.11 -14.91
C VAL A 304 -16.91 -37.51 -14.46
N TYR A 305 -15.98 -38.44 -14.28
CA TYR A 305 -16.32 -39.80 -13.82
C TYR A 305 -16.92 -39.85 -12.41
N VAL A 306 -16.37 -39.09 -11.45
CA VAL A 306 -16.84 -39.09 -10.06
C VAL A 306 -18.27 -38.57 -9.95
N TYR A 307 -18.57 -37.44 -10.61
CA TYR A 307 -19.86 -36.78 -10.50
C TYR A 307 -20.89 -37.21 -11.54
N THR A 308 -20.48 -37.97 -12.57
CA THR A 308 -21.36 -38.47 -13.65
C THR A 308 -22.60 -39.18 -13.10
N ALA A 309 -22.48 -40.05 -12.09
CA ALA A 309 -23.65 -40.78 -11.57
C ALA A 309 -24.68 -39.83 -10.94
N GLN A 310 -24.23 -38.76 -10.29
CA GLN A 310 -25.10 -37.79 -9.64
C GLN A 310 -25.71 -36.83 -10.67
N LEU A 311 -24.90 -36.35 -11.63
CA LEU A 311 -25.35 -35.45 -12.70
C LEU A 311 -26.34 -36.15 -13.65
N LEU A 312 -26.09 -37.41 -14.01
CA LEU A 312 -26.98 -38.19 -14.86
C LEU A 312 -28.36 -38.42 -14.23
N CYS A 313 -28.45 -38.54 -12.91
CA CYS A 313 -29.72 -38.67 -12.20
C CYS A 313 -30.53 -37.36 -12.14
N VAL A 314 -29.87 -36.20 -12.17
CA VAL A 314 -30.55 -34.90 -12.03
C VAL A 314 -30.79 -34.23 -13.38
N GLU A 315 -29.76 -34.13 -14.23
CA GLU A 315 -29.83 -33.52 -15.57
C GLU A 315 -29.20 -34.46 -16.62
N PRO A 316 -29.93 -35.50 -17.06
CA PRO A 316 -29.39 -36.50 -17.97
C PRO A 316 -29.05 -35.95 -19.36
N GLU A 317 -29.86 -35.04 -19.91
CA GLU A 317 -29.68 -34.52 -21.27
C GLU A 317 -28.40 -33.68 -21.39
N ALA A 318 -28.20 -32.73 -20.47
CA ALA A 318 -27.01 -31.88 -20.41
C ALA A 318 -25.74 -32.70 -20.09
N THR A 319 -25.85 -33.72 -19.24
CA THR A 319 -24.73 -34.64 -18.96
C THR A 319 -24.30 -35.42 -20.20
N LEU A 320 -25.27 -35.92 -20.98
CA LEU A 320 -25.01 -36.64 -22.23
C LEU A 320 -24.43 -35.73 -23.32
N GLU A 321 -24.83 -34.45 -23.35
CA GLU A 321 -24.26 -33.45 -24.26
C GLU A 321 -22.76 -33.23 -23.97
N ILE A 322 -22.37 -33.15 -22.70
CA ILE A 322 -20.96 -33.06 -22.30
C ILE A 322 -20.17 -34.29 -22.74
N TRP A 323 -20.75 -35.49 -22.68
CA TRP A 323 -20.05 -36.69 -23.16
C TRP A 323 -19.88 -36.68 -24.67
N LYS A 324 -20.91 -36.26 -25.42
CA LYS A 324 -20.84 -36.15 -26.88
C LYS A 324 -19.77 -35.14 -27.32
N ASN A 325 -19.61 -34.06 -26.56
CA ASN A 325 -18.62 -33.03 -26.83
C ASN A 325 -17.20 -33.40 -26.39
N ASN A 326 -17.01 -34.55 -25.71
CA ASN A 326 -15.72 -35.05 -25.22
C ASN A 326 -15.40 -36.45 -25.78
N PRO A 327 -14.87 -36.56 -27.00
CA PRO A 327 -14.61 -37.86 -27.63
C PRO A 327 -13.52 -38.70 -26.94
N ASN A 328 -12.70 -38.10 -26.07
CA ASN A 328 -11.59 -38.78 -25.39
C ASN A 328 -12.00 -39.50 -24.08
N LEU A 329 -13.27 -39.42 -23.66
CA LEU A 329 -13.72 -40.09 -22.45
C LEU A 329 -13.77 -41.62 -22.63
N ASP A 330 -13.12 -42.35 -21.71
CA ASP A 330 -13.23 -43.80 -21.57
C ASP A 330 -14.67 -44.23 -21.25
N VAL A 331 -15.33 -44.79 -22.26
CA VAL A 331 -16.69 -45.32 -22.22
C VAL A 331 -16.85 -46.38 -21.13
N ASN A 332 -15.81 -47.18 -20.85
CA ASN A 332 -15.90 -48.26 -19.86
C ASN A 332 -16.12 -47.75 -18.44
N LYS A 333 -15.63 -46.54 -18.13
CA LYS A 333 -15.83 -45.89 -16.83
C LYS A 333 -17.18 -45.18 -16.72
N LEU A 334 -17.86 -44.90 -17.84
CA LEU A 334 -19.20 -44.31 -17.89
C LEU A 334 -20.32 -45.36 -17.82
N LEU A 335 -20.02 -46.61 -18.16
CA LEU A 335 -20.99 -47.72 -18.12
C LEU A 335 -21.60 -47.98 -16.73
N PRO A 336 -20.84 -48.07 -15.62
CA PRO A 336 -21.44 -48.36 -14.31
C PRO A 336 -22.44 -47.28 -13.83
N PRO A 337 -22.15 -45.97 -13.97
CA PRO A 337 -23.13 -44.91 -13.74
C PRO A 337 -24.38 -45.00 -14.62
N MET A 338 -24.23 -45.27 -15.93
CA MET A 338 -25.38 -45.46 -16.83
C MET A 338 -26.26 -46.63 -16.41
N LEU A 339 -25.66 -47.77 -16.08
CA LEU A 339 -26.38 -48.95 -15.60
C LEU A 339 -27.12 -48.68 -14.29
N ARG A 340 -26.58 -47.82 -13.43
CA ARG A 340 -27.24 -47.36 -12.21
C ARG A 340 -28.41 -46.42 -12.49
N PHE A 341 -28.31 -45.54 -13.49
CA PHE A 341 -29.41 -44.67 -13.92
C PHE A 341 -30.52 -45.43 -14.67
N LEU A 342 -30.17 -46.48 -15.42
CA LEU A 342 -31.11 -47.28 -16.20
C LEU A 342 -31.83 -48.34 -15.34
N ARG A 343 -31.22 -48.80 -14.24
CA ARG A 343 -31.82 -49.81 -13.34
C ARG A 343 -33.18 -49.42 -12.72
N PRO A 344 -33.42 -48.19 -12.24
CA PRO A 344 -34.73 -47.76 -11.74
C PRO A 344 -35.84 -47.90 -12.78
N LYS A 345 -35.56 -47.62 -14.06
CA LYS A 345 -36.55 -47.70 -15.14
C LYS A 345 -36.84 -49.13 -15.61
N TYR A 346 -35.97 -50.08 -15.28
CA TYR A 346 -36.10 -51.47 -15.71
C TYR A 346 -36.91 -52.33 -14.73
N ASN A 347 -36.93 -51.96 -13.44
CA ASN A 347 -37.70 -52.68 -12.42
C ASN A 347 -39.20 -52.35 -12.40
N ASP A 348 -39.61 -51.19 -12.92
CA ASP A 348 -41.04 -50.85 -13.05
C ASP A 348 -41.68 -51.40 -14.34
N GLY A 349 -40.90 -52.02 -15.23
CA GLY A 349 -41.37 -52.58 -16.50
C GLY A 349 -41.68 -54.07 -16.49
N GLY A 350 -41.55 -54.75 -15.34
CA GLY A 350 -41.51 -56.22 -15.27
C GLY A 350 -42.28 -56.83 -14.10
N GLY A 351 -43.57 -56.54 -13.96
CA GLY A 351 -44.39 -57.25 -12.98
C GLY A 351 -45.86 -56.83 -12.89
N GLY A 352 -46.72 -57.50 -13.67
CA GLY A 352 -48.11 -57.80 -13.27
C GLY A 352 -49.16 -56.73 -13.55
N GLY A 353 -50.08 -57.04 -14.47
CA GLY A 353 -51.32 -56.28 -14.62
C GLY A 353 -52.30 -56.46 -13.46
N GLY A 354 -53.23 -55.52 -13.36
CA GLY A 354 -54.46 -55.69 -12.59
C GLY A 354 -54.85 -54.48 -11.75
N GLY A 355 -55.69 -53.61 -12.32
CA GLY A 355 -56.86 -53.10 -11.59
C GLY A 355 -56.85 -51.67 -11.07
N VAL A 356 -57.73 -50.87 -11.69
CA VAL A 356 -58.80 -50.05 -11.07
C VAL A 356 -58.44 -48.76 -10.28
N GLU A 357 -59.09 -47.68 -10.74
CA GLU A 357 -59.60 -46.46 -10.07
C GLU A 357 -58.69 -45.27 -9.70
N ALA A 358 -58.90 -44.19 -10.48
CA ALA A 358 -59.39 -42.86 -10.06
C ALA A 358 -59.21 -42.40 -8.60
N ALA A 359 -58.46 -41.30 -8.42
CA ALA A 359 -58.96 -39.97 -8.03
C ALA A 359 -57.81 -38.95 -8.03
#